data_AF-A0AAD4HW89-F1
#
_entry.id   AF-A0AAD4HW89-F1
#
_cell.length_a   1.000
_cell.length_b   1.000
_cell.length_c   1.000
_cell.angle_alpha   90.00
_cell.angle_beta   90.00
_cell.angle_gamma   90.00
#
_symmetry.space_group_name_H-M   'P 1'
#
loop_
_entity.id
_entity.type
_entity.pdbx_description
1 polymer ?
#
loop_
_entity_poly.entity_id
_entity_poly.type
_entity_poly.pdbx_seq_one_letter_code
_entity_poly.pdbx_strand_id
1 'polypeptide(L)'
;MKFSLATIVLGLTAFASALPQDSTLVARQNQNRPVPRGNCCVAATNLKQDACTAANGQAGRCVPGGNNCGGSLSCVAQSGLTCDNNVIERGKSLCRAKAAGGGLFDGANIIQSLAQAKVN
;
A
#
# COMPACT_ATOMS: atom_id res chain seq x y z
N MET A 1 23.86 2.77 -61.71
CA MET A 1 24.05 1.79 -60.61
C MET A 1 22.78 1.78 -59.79
N LYS A 2 22.12 0.62 -59.66
CA LYS A 2 20.75 0.48 -59.12
C LYS A 2 20.77 0.47 -57.59
N PHE A 3 19.78 1.12 -57.00
CA PHE A 3 19.62 1.42 -55.58
C PHE A 3 19.57 0.16 -54.69
N SER A 4 20.38 0.15 -53.62
CA SER A 4 20.25 -0.78 -52.50
C SER A 4 19.46 -0.11 -51.37
N LEU A 5 18.31 -0.67 -51.02
CA LEU A 5 17.57 -0.34 -49.80
C LEU A 5 17.05 -1.65 -49.18
N ALA A 6 17.92 -2.33 -48.43
CA ALA A 6 17.54 -3.41 -47.54
C ALA A 6 17.00 -2.80 -46.24
N THR A 7 15.68 -2.70 -46.10
CA THR A 7 15.03 -2.24 -44.86
C THR A 7 14.74 -3.45 -43.97
N ILE A 8 15.65 -3.73 -43.05
CA ILE A 8 15.50 -4.73 -41.99
C ILE A 8 14.52 -4.15 -40.97
N VAL A 9 13.31 -4.72 -40.91
CA VAL A 9 12.32 -4.41 -39.86
C VAL A 9 12.58 -5.34 -38.68
N LEU A 10 13.34 -4.84 -37.69
CA LEU A 10 13.49 -5.48 -36.38
C LEU A 10 12.27 -5.10 -35.53
N GLY A 11 11.32 -6.03 -35.39
CA GLY A 11 10.19 -5.89 -34.48
C GLY A 11 10.65 -5.97 -33.02
N LEU A 12 10.68 -4.83 -32.33
CA LEU A 12 10.88 -4.75 -30.89
C LEU A 12 9.65 -5.31 -30.15
N THR A 13 9.75 -6.51 -29.60
CA THR A 13 8.82 -7.01 -28.59
C THR A 13 9.19 -6.38 -27.24
N ALA A 14 8.33 -5.49 -26.75
CA ALA A 14 8.46 -4.92 -25.42
C ALA A 14 8.16 -6.01 -24.37
N PHE A 15 9.21 -6.50 -23.71
CA PHE A 15 9.05 -7.30 -22.50
C PHE A 15 8.53 -6.39 -21.38
N ALA A 16 7.26 -6.54 -21.02
CA ALA A 16 6.73 -6.00 -19.77
C ALA A 16 7.35 -6.81 -18.62
N SER A 17 8.51 -6.39 -18.13
CA SER A 17 9.08 -6.90 -16.89
C SER A 17 8.25 -6.40 -15.72
N ALA A 18 7.28 -7.22 -15.29
CA ALA A 18 6.70 -7.12 -13.96
C ALA A 18 7.81 -7.47 -12.95
N LEU A 19 8.60 -6.47 -12.55
CA LEU A 19 9.66 -6.62 -11.56
C LEU A 19 9.06 -7.20 -10.27
N PRO A 20 9.57 -8.31 -9.74
CA PRO A 20 9.16 -8.80 -8.44
C PRO A 20 9.49 -7.70 -7.42
N GLN A 21 8.47 -7.18 -6.74
CA GLN A 21 8.67 -6.31 -5.59
C GLN A 21 9.38 -7.15 -4.53
N ASP A 22 10.70 -6.95 -4.44
CA ASP A 22 11.57 -7.66 -3.52
C ASP A 22 11.03 -7.51 -2.09
N SER A 23 10.46 -8.59 -1.58
CA SER A 23 9.78 -8.63 -0.29
C SER A 23 10.71 -8.23 0.86
N THR A 24 12.03 -8.37 0.66
CA THR A 24 13.05 -7.95 1.62
C THR A 24 13.17 -6.43 1.73
N LEU A 25 13.02 -5.69 0.64
CA LEU A 25 13.04 -4.22 0.65
C LEU A 25 11.83 -3.66 1.40
N VAL A 26 10.65 -4.25 1.18
CA VAL A 26 9.42 -3.85 1.87
C VAL A 26 9.43 -4.27 3.34
N ALA A 27 10.03 -5.41 3.68
CA ALA A 27 10.22 -5.81 5.07
C ALA A 27 11.15 -4.85 5.84
N ARG A 28 12.18 -4.30 5.19
CA ARG A 28 13.01 -3.23 5.79
C ARG A 28 12.19 -1.98 6.09
N GLN A 29 11.20 -1.64 5.26
CA GLN A 29 10.28 -0.54 5.56
C GLN A 29 9.45 -0.80 6.81
N ASN A 30 9.21 -2.06 7.16
CA ASN A 30 8.55 -2.48 8.40
C ASN A 30 9.55 -2.76 9.53
N GLN A 31 10.78 -2.23 9.47
CA GLN A 31 11.83 -2.50 10.46
C GLN A 31 12.02 -4.01 10.68
N ASN A 32 12.09 -4.76 9.59
CA ASN A 32 12.21 -6.22 9.54
C ASN A 32 10.99 -7.00 10.07
N ARG A 33 9.86 -6.34 10.37
CA ARG A 33 8.60 -7.04 10.60
C ARG A 33 8.04 -7.61 9.28
N PRO A 34 7.20 -8.65 9.34
CA PRO A 34 6.55 -9.23 8.16
C PRO A 34 5.79 -8.19 7.32
N VAL A 35 5.73 -8.46 6.02
CA VAL A 35 4.88 -7.71 5.07
C VAL A 35 3.65 -8.58 4.81
N PRO A 36 2.51 -8.31 5.48
CA PRO A 36 1.32 -9.13 5.33
C PRO A 36 0.76 -9.03 3.92
N ARG A 37 0.16 -10.12 3.43
CA ARG A 37 -0.56 -10.17 2.16
C ARG A 37 -2.02 -10.53 2.41
N GLY A 38 -2.97 -9.75 1.88
CA GLY A 38 -4.41 -9.98 2.03
C GLY A 38 -5.16 -8.77 2.58
N ASN A 39 -6.29 -8.99 3.26
CA ASN A 39 -7.14 -7.93 3.80
C ASN A 39 -6.69 -7.43 5.18
N CYS A 40 -5.93 -8.23 5.92
CA CYS A 40 -5.59 -7.99 7.32
C CYS A 40 -4.09 -8.08 7.54
N CYS A 41 -3.57 -7.22 8.42
CA CYS A 41 -2.20 -7.29 8.87
C CYS A 41 -2.04 -8.30 10.01
N VAL A 42 -0.80 -8.72 10.27
CA VAL A 42 -0.54 -9.72 11.32
C VAL A 42 -0.76 -9.08 12.69
N ALA A 43 -1.75 -9.61 13.42
CA ALA A 43 -2.10 -9.19 14.77
C ALA A 43 -0.88 -9.18 15.69
N ALA A 44 -0.76 -8.16 16.55
CA ALA A 44 0.33 -7.94 17.50
C ALA A 44 1.76 -7.85 16.90
N THR A 45 1.95 -8.16 15.62
CA THR A 45 3.23 -8.11 14.93
C THR A 45 3.36 -6.81 14.16
N ASN A 46 2.39 -6.49 13.29
CA ASN A 46 2.44 -5.28 12.48
C ASN A 46 1.95 -4.06 13.27
N LEU A 47 2.59 -2.94 12.99
CA LEU A 47 2.24 -1.65 13.57
C LEU A 47 1.42 -0.82 12.58
N LYS A 48 0.75 0.22 13.08
CA LYS A 48 0.08 1.20 12.22
C LYS A 48 1.08 1.77 11.22
N GLN A 49 0.62 1.97 9.99
CA GLN A 49 1.38 2.42 8.83
C GLN A 49 2.42 1.43 8.28
N ASP A 50 2.53 0.21 8.82
CA ASP A 50 3.35 -0.82 8.20
C ASP A 50 2.90 -1.09 6.75
N ALA A 51 3.87 -1.32 5.87
CA ALA A 51 3.63 -1.69 4.49
C ALA A 51 3.03 -3.10 4.44
N CYS A 52 2.10 -3.30 3.52
CA CYS A 52 1.48 -4.59 3.26
C CYS A 52 1.17 -4.73 1.77
N THR A 53 0.83 -5.95 1.34
CA THR A 53 0.24 -6.18 0.02
C THR A 53 -1.25 -6.46 0.21
N ALA A 54 -2.09 -5.57 -0.31
CA ALA A 54 -3.54 -5.73 -0.22
C ALA A 54 -4.01 -6.97 -1.00
N ALA A 55 -5.23 -7.42 -0.74
CA ALA A 55 -5.80 -8.63 -1.36
C ALA A 55 -5.85 -8.58 -2.90
N ASN A 56 -5.90 -7.38 -3.48
CA ASN A 56 -5.84 -7.15 -4.92
C ASN A 56 -4.40 -7.15 -5.48
N GLY A 57 -3.39 -7.53 -4.68
CA GLY A 57 -1.99 -7.56 -5.07
C GLY A 57 -1.28 -6.21 -5.05
N GLN A 58 -1.97 -5.11 -4.74
CA GLN A 58 -1.36 -3.78 -4.72
C GLN A 58 -0.62 -3.51 -3.42
N ALA A 59 0.39 -2.64 -3.47
CA ALA A 59 1.02 -2.09 -2.28
C ALA A 59 0.00 -1.29 -1.45
N GLY A 60 0.06 -1.45 -0.13
CA GLY A 60 -0.87 -0.85 0.80
C GLY A 60 -0.24 -0.60 2.17
N ARG A 61 -1.10 -0.20 3.12
CA ARG A 61 -0.70 0.03 4.51
C ARG A 61 -1.64 -0.62 5.52
N CYS A 62 -1.05 -1.00 6.65
CA CYS A 62 -1.72 -1.42 7.85
C CYS A 62 -2.33 -0.22 8.57
N VAL A 63 -3.64 -0.03 8.42
CA VAL A 63 -4.38 1.09 9.01
C VAL A 63 -5.48 0.58 9.95
N PRO A 64 -5.90 1.39 10.93
CA PRO A 64 -6.95 0.98 11.84
C PRO A 64 -8.33 1.07 11.15
N GLY A 65 -8.91 -0.09 10.81
CA GLY A 65 -10.20 -0.20 10.12
C GLY A 65 -10.12 -0.23 8.59
N GLY A 66 -11.26 -0.43 7.93
CA GLY A 66 -11.37 -0.57 6.47
C GLY A 66 -11.66 -1.99 5.99
N ASN A 67 -11.23 -3.01 6.74
CA ASN A 67 -11.59 -4.41 6.53
C ASN A 67 -12.03 -5.05 7.85
N ASN A 68 -12.84 -6.11 7.78
CA ASN A 68 -13.22 -6.89 8.96
C ASN A 68 -12.06 -7.81 9.40
N CYS A 69 -11.22 -7.31 10.30
CA CYS A 69 -10.01 -8.01 10.78
C CYS A 69 -10.06 -8.35 12.28
N GLY A 70 -11.25 -8.36 12.89
CA GLY A 70 -11.45 -8.85 14.27
C GLY A 70 -10.59 -8.15 15.34
N GLY A 71 -10.29 -6.86 15.16
CA GLY A 71 -9.43 -6.09 16.07
C GLY A 71 -7.98 -5.93 15.61
N SER A 72 -7.57 -6.65 14.55
CA SER A 72 -6.28 -6.42 13.88
C SER A 72 -6.36 -5.23 12.92
N LEU A 73 -5.20 -4.70 12.54
CA LEU A 73 -5.11 -3.66 11.51
C LEU A 73 -5.53 -4.21 10.14
N SER A 74 -6.18 -3.39 9.35
CA SER A 74 -6.56 -3.71 7.98
C SER A 74 -5.41 -3.39 7.04
N CYS A 75 -5.14 -4.29 6.09
CA CYS A 75 -4.27 -3.99 4.96
C CYS A 75 -5.10 -3.40 3.83
N VAL A 76 -4.91 -2.10 3.56
CA VAL A 76 -5.68 -1.38 2.54
C VAL A 76 -4.73 -0.88 1.47
N ALA A 77 -5.09 -1.11 0.21
CA ALA A 77 -4.32 -0.66 -0.95
C ALA A 77 -4.20 0.87 -0.95
N GLN A 78 -3.10 1.39 -1.50
CA GLN A 78 -2.85 2.84 -1.55
C GLN A 78 -4.01 3.63 -2.19
N SER A 79 -4.71 3.06 -3.17
CA SER A 79 -5.89 3.64 -3.83
C SER A 79 -7.08 3.86 -2.89
N GLY A 80 -7.19 3.08 -1.81
CA GLY A 80 -8.22 3.19 -0.78
C GLY A 80 -7.79 4.00 0.44
N LEU A 81 -6.62 4.62 0.42
CA LEU A 81 -6.06 5.38 1.54
C LEU A 81 -6.12 6.89 1.28
N THR A 82 -6.26 7.66 2.35
CA THR A 82 -5.94 9.08 2.39
C THR A 82 -4.76 9.26 3.34
N CYS A 83 -3.70 9.91 2.88
CA CYS A 83 -2.46 10.07 3.64
C CYS A 83 -2.08 11.54 3.78
N ASP A 84 -1.50 11.89 4.92
CA ASP A 84 -0.86 13.17 5.19
C ASP A 84 0.61 12.91 5.52
N ASN A 85 1.50 13.47 4.70
CA ASN A 85 2.95 13.31 4.89
C ASN A 85 3.51 14.24 5.96
N ASN A 86 2.76 15.25 6.39
CA ASN A 86 3.17 16.18 7.45
C ASN A 86 2.94 15.61 8.85
N VAL A 87 2.08 14.58 8.96
CA VAL A 87 1.78 13.91 10.24
C VAL A 87 2.45 12.53 10.23
N ILE A 88 3.30 12.28 11.22
CA ILE A 88 4.04 11.03 11.36
C ILE A 88 3.45 10.19 12.49
N GLU A 89 3.04 8.95 12.18
CA GLU A 89 2.59 7.94 13.13
C GLU A 89 3.56 6.76 13.09
N ARG A 90 4.19 6.45 14.24
CA ARG A 90 5.16 5.36 14.40
C ARG A 90 6.29 5.36 13.35
N GLY A 91 6.79 6.56 13.02
CA GLY A 91 7.90 6.76 12.10
C GLY A 91 7.52 6.74 10.60
N LYS A 92 6.23 6.76 10.27
CA LYS A 92 5.74 6.78 8.89
C LYS A 92 4.62 7.81 8.71
N SER A 93 4.38 8.25 7.48
CA SER A 93 3.26 9.14 7.17
C SER A 93 1.91 8.54 7.59
N LEU A 94 1.06 9.39 8.16
CA LEU A 94 -0.27 9.04 8.64
C LEU A 94 -1.18 8.74 7.45
N CYS A 95 -1.65 7.50 7.36
CA CYS A 95 -2.70 7.11 6.42
C CYS A 95 -3.91 6.51 7.14
N ARG A 96 -5.09 6.72 6.56
CA ARG A 96 -6.36 6.12 6.99
C ARG A 96 -7.15 5.62 5.79
N ALA A 97 -7.92 4.55 5.98
CA ALA A 97 -8.76 3.98 4.94
C ALA A 97 -9.99 4.83 4.69
N LYS A 98 -10.38 4.98 3.42
CA LYS A 98 -11.60 5.70 3.01
C LYS A 98 -12.83 4.86 3.37
N ALA A 99 -13.83 5.48 3.99
CA ALA A 99 -15.11 4.85 4.27
C ALA A 99 -16.09 5.03 3.10
N ALA A 100 -16.92 4.01 2.85
CA ALA A 100 -17.88 4.01 1.74
C ALA A 100 -18.96 5.11 1.84
N GLY A 101 -19.29 5.55 3.06
CA GLY A 101 -20.24 6.64 3.33
C GLY A 101 -19.62 8.04 3.40
N GLY A 102 -18.35 8.19 3.00
CA GLY A 102 -17.56 9.40 3.27
C GLY A 102 -16.81 9.33 4.60
N GLY A 103 -15.73 10.11 4.72
CA GLY A 103 -14.84 10.07 5.87
C GLY A 103 -13.75 8.98 5.81
N LEU A 104 -13.05 8.81 6.92
CA LEU A 104 -11.87 7.97 7.08
C LEU A 104 -12.00 7.08 8.32
N PHE A 105 -11.63 5.81 8.22
CA PHE A 105 -11.59 4.91 9.38
C PHE A 105 -10.42 5.27 10.29
N ASP A 106 -10.67 5.50 11.59
CA ASP A 106 -9.66 5.59 12.66
C ASP A 106 -9.98 4.57 13.76
N GLY A 107 -9.90 3.29 13.39
CA GLY A 107 -10.28 2.17 14.25
C GLY A 107 -11.78 1.92 14.20
N ALA A 108 -12.45 1.97 15.36
CA ALA A 108 -13.90 1.82 15.45
C ALA A 108 -14.67 3.09 15.07
N ASN A 109 -13.99 4.22 14.90
CA ASN A 109 -14.58 5.52 14.60
C ASN A 109 -14.39 5.92 13.14
N ILE A 110 -15.28 6.78 12.63
CA ILE A 110 -15.15 7.45 11.33
C ILE A 110 -14.86 8.94 11.57
N ILE A 111 -13.77 9.43 11.01
CA ILE A 111 -13.35 10.84 11.07
C ILE A 111 -13.55 11.52 9.72
N GLN A 112 -13.68 12.85 9.70
CA GLN A 112 -13.88 13.62 8.46
C GLN A 112 -12.56 14.12 7.86
N SER A 113 -11.52 14.26 8.68
CA SER A 113 -10.19 14.68 8.23
C SER A 113 -9.07 14.00 9.01
N LEU A 114 -7.90 13.87 8.40
CA LEU A 114 -6.72 13.26 9.04
C LEU A 114 -6.25 14.02 10.29
N ALA A 115 -6.56 15.32 10.40
CA ALA A 115 -6.28 16.13 11.58
C ALA A 115 -7.02 15.64 12.83
N GLN A 116 -8.12 14.90 12.67
CA GLN A 116 -8.89 14.33 13.77
C GLN A 116 -8.40 12.92 14.16
N ALA A 117 -7.43 12.36 13.44
CA ALA A 117 -6.96 11.01 13.68
C ALA A 117 -6.21 10.94 15.02
N LYS A 118 -6.49 9.90 15.81
CA LYS A 118 -5.75 9.64 17.04
C LYS A 118 -4.39 9.01 16.70
N VAL A 119 -3.38 9.86 16.57
CA VAL A 119 -1.97 9.47 16.43
C VAL A 119 -1.47 8.91 17.77
N ASN A 120 -0.73 7.81 17.76
CA ASN A 120 -0.05 7.25 18.95
C ASN A 120 1.39 6.89 18.61
#